data_AF-A0A0B6YJ80-F1
#
_entry.id   AF-A0A0B6YJ80-F1
#
_cell.length_a   1.000
_cell.length_b   1.000
_cell.length_c   1.000
_cell.angle_alpha   90.00
_cell.angle_beta   90.00
_cell.angle_gamma   90.00
#
_symmetry.space_group_name_H-M   'P 1'
#
loop_
_entity.id
_entity.type
_entity.pdbx_description
1 polymer ?
#
loop_
_entity_poly.entity_id
_entity_poly.type
_entity_poly.pdbx_seq_one_letter_code
_entity_poly.pdbx_strand_id
1 'polypeptide(L)' 'PMEIVEMLNLLYSQFDDIIQSFNVYKVETIGDAYMVVCGCPDPNLDHAAIVADMALTLLDSVIHFV' A
#
# COMPACT_ATOMS: atom_id res chain seq x y z
N PRO A 1 -17.99 16.94 8.45
CA PRO A 1 -18.15 15.47 8.39
C PRO A 1 -17.74 14.86 7.03
N MET A 2 -18.05 15.53 5.90
CA MET A 2 -17.63 15.06 4.56
C MET A 2 -16.11 15.19 4.34
N GLU A 3 -15.50 16.28 4.76
CA GLU A 3 -14.06 16.55 4.54
C GLU A 3 -13.14 15.44 5.08
N ILE A 4 -13.45 14.88 6.26
CA ILE A 4 -12.67 13.77 6.83
C ILE A 4 -12.84 12.49 6.00
N VAL A 5 -14.04 12.24 5.47
CA VAL A 5 -14.32 11.07 4.62
C VAL A 5 -13.61 11.22 3.28
N GLU A 6 -13.61 12.41 2.69
CA GLU A 6 -12.88 12.72 1.46
C GLU A 6 -11.37 12.55 1.65
N MET A 7 -10.83 13.05 2.77
CA MET A 7 -9.41 12.88 3.12
C MET A 7 -9.04 11.40 3.24
N LEU A 8 -9.85 10.59 3.94
CA LEU A 8 -9.61 9.15 4.09
C LEU A 8 -9.68 8.43 2.74
N ASN A 9 -10.67 8.75 1.91
CA ASN A 9 -10.79 8.17 0.57
C ASN A 9 -9.57 8.51 -0.30
N LEU A 10 -9.06 9.73 -0.21
CA LEU A 10 -7.91 10.17 -0.99
C LEU A 10 -6.62 9.48 -0.52
N LEU A 11 -6.47 9.28 0.78
CA LEU A 11 -5.37 8.51 1.38
C LEU A 11 -5.39 7.03 0.94
N TYR A 12 -6.56 6.37 1.03
CA TYR A 12 -6.68 4.99 0.57
C TYR A 12 -6.45 4.83 -0.93
N SER A 13 -6.90 5.80 -1.73
CA SER A 13 -6.66 5.79 -3.18
C SER A 13 -5.17 5.91 -3.50
N GLN A 14 -4.45 6.81 -2.82
CA GLN A 14 -3.00 6.92 -2.98
C GLN A 14 -2.26 5.65 -2.55
N PHE A 15 -2.68 5.02 -1.46
CA PHE A 15 -2.08 3.74 -1.04
C PHE A 15 -2.31 2.65 -2.08
N ASP A 16 -3.51 2.57 -2.65
CA ASP A 16 -3.82 1.61 -3.71
C ASP A 16 -2.97 1.86 -4.97
N ASP A 17 -2.75 3.11 -5.36
CA ASP A 17 -1.90 3.48 -6.51
C ASP A 17 -0.42 3.10 -6.28
N ILE A 18 0.10 3.36 -5.08
CA ILE A 18 1.47 2.98 -4.71
C ILE A 18 1.61 1.46 -4.74
N ILE A 19 0.67 0.74 -4.14
CA ILE A 19 0.71 -0.72 -4.05
C ILE A 19 0.55 -1.36 -5.43
N GLN A 20 -0.21 -0.77 -6.36
CA GLN A 20 -0.24 -1.22 -7.75
C GLN A 20 1.08 -0.99 -8.50
N SER A 21 1.86 0.01 -8.10
CA SER A 21 3.14 0.34 -8.74
C SER A 21 4.26 -0.63 -8.38
N PHE A 22 4.21 -1.21 -7.18
CA PHE A 22 5.05 -2.35 -6.80
C PHE A 22 4.33 -3.61 -7.25
N ASN A 23 4.99 -4.53 -7.97
CA ASN A 23 4.36 -5.73 -8.54
C ASN A 23 4.04 -6.78 -7.44
N VAL A 24 3.25 -6.38 -6.45
CA VAL A 24 2.92 -7.09 -5.22
C VAL A 24 1.45 -7.50 -5.25
N TYR A 25 1.16 -8.64 -4.65
CA TYR A 25 -0.19 -9.12 -4.55
C TYR A 25 -0.86 -8.48 -3.32
N LYS A 26 -1.88 -7.66 -3.56
CA LYS A 26 -2.73 -7.13 -2.50
C LYS A 26 -3.51 -8.29 -1.89
N VAL A 27 -3.23 -8.60 -0.63
CA VAL A 27 -4.04 -9.54 0.15
C VAL A 27 -5.11 -8.68 0.80
N GLU A 28 -6.36 -8.82 0.37
CA GLU A 28 -7.48 -7.98 0.78
C GLU A 28 -7.53 -7.67 2.30
N THR A 29 -8.17 -6.57 2.65
CA THR A 29 -8.32 -6.06 4.02
C THR A 29 -8.76 -7.15 5.00
N ILE A 30 -7.93 -7.44 6.02
CA ILE A 30 -8.33 -8.28 7.15
C ILE A 30 -8.74 -7.34 8.28
N GLY A 31 -10.03 -6.99 8.32
CA GLY A 31 -10.57 -6.09 9.33
C GLY A 31 -10.06 -4.65 9.18
N ASP A 32 -9.30 -4.16 10.16
CA ASP A 32 -8.67 -2.84 10.20
C ASP A 32 -7.24 -2.81 9.64
N ALA A 33 -6.69 -3.97 9.25
CA ALA A 33 -5.35 -4.09 8.70
C ALA A 33 -5.35 -4.16 7.18
N TYR A 34 -4.43 -3.40 6.57
CA TYR A 34 -4.10 -3.50 5.15
C TYR A 34 -2.92 -4.46 4.98
N MET A 35 -3.13 -5.59 4.28
CA MET A 35 -2.13 -6.64 4.11
C MET A 35 -1.63 -6.70 2.66
N VAL A 36 -0.33 -6.89 2.48
CA VAL A 36 0.28 -7.02 1.14
C VAL A 36 1.33 -8.12 1.19
N VAL A 37 1.41 -8.91 0.13
CA VAL A 37 2.42 -9.96 -0.02
C VAL A 37 3.13 -9.83 -1.36
N CYS A 38 4.45 -9.96 -1.36
CA CYS A 38 5.23 -10.12 -2.58
C CYS A 38 5.78 -11.56 -2.62
N GLY A 39 5.80 -12.18 -3.80
CA GLY A 39 6.28 -13.55 -3.97
C GLY A 39 5.21 -14.64 -3.79
N CYS A 40 3.91 -14.29 -3.82
CA CYS A 40 2.80 -15.22 -3.82
C CYS A 40 1.70 -14.70 -4.77
N PRO A 41 1.12 -15.52 -5.67
CA PRO A 41 1.35 -16.97 -5.85
C PRO A 41 2.68 -17.30 -6.55
N ASP A 42 3.24 -16.35 -7.29
CA ASP A 42 4.48 -16.54 -8.04
C ASP A 42 5.70 -16.14 -7.19
N PRO A 43 6.68 -17.03 -6.98
CA PRO A 43 7.86 -16.73 -6.20
C PRO A 43 8.70 -15.64 -6.87
N ASN A 44 9.13 -14.67 -6.08
CA ASN A 44 9.97 -13.56 -6.51
C ASN A 44 11.20 -13.50 -5.61
N LEU A 45 12.41 -13.57 -6.14
CA LEU A 45 13.65 -13.52 -5.34
C LEU A 45 13.86 -12.18 -4.62
N ASP A 46 13.30 -11.11 -5.19
CA ASP A 46 13.41 -9.74 -4.66
C ASP A 46 12.24 -9.36 -3.76
N HIS A 47 11.44 -10.35 -3.31
CA HIS A 47 10.22 -10.11 -2.52
C HIS A 47 10.45 -9.22 -1.29
N ALA A 48 11.60 -9.39 -0.62
CA ALA A 48 11.92 -8.64 0.60
C ALA A 48 12.28 -7.18 0.30
N ALA A 49 13.04 -6.95 -0.77
CA ALA A 49 13.42 -5.60 -1.21
C ALA A 49 12.19 -4.81 -1.68
N ILE A 50 11.34 -5.44 -2.50
CA ILE A 50 10.11 -4.83 -3.01
C ILE A 50 9.17 -4.42 -1.87
N VAL A 51 8.98 -5.30 -0.87
CA VAL A 51 8.12 -4.97 0.29
C VAL A 51 8.72 -3.87 1.16
N ALA A 52 10.05 -3.86 1.35
CA ALA A 52 10.73 -2.80 2.09
C ALA A 52 10.61 -1.45 1.38
N ASP A 53 10.85 -1.39 0.07
CA ASP A 53 10.73 -0.18 -0.74
C ASP A 53 9.29 0.33 -0.80
N MET A 54 8.31 -0.58 -0.89
CA MET A 54 6.89 -0.25 -0.82
C MET A 54 6.55 0.36 0.54
N ALA A 55 7.01 -0.22 1.65
CA ALA A 55 6.76 0.31 2.99
C ALA A 55 7.36 1.72 3.18
N LEU A 56 8.56 1.96 2.65
CA LEU A 56 9.19 3.29 2.67
C LEU A 56 8.41 4.30 1.83
N THR A 57 7.93 3.90 0.65
CA THR A 57 7.14 4.77 -0.24
C THR A 57 5.78 5.11 0.35
N LEU A 58 5.12 4.15 1.00
CA LEU A 58 3.88 4.38 1.73
C LEU A 58 4.09 5.35 2.89
N LEU A 59 5.18 5.19 3.66
CA LEU A 59 5.51 6.12 4.75
C LEU A 59 5.78 7.54 4.22
N ASP A 60 6.54 7.66 3.14
CA ASP A 60 6.85 8.95 2.52
C ASP A 60 5.59 9.67 2.01
N SER A 61 4.66 8.90 1.42
CA SER A 61 3.34 9.40 0.99
C SER A 61 2.51 9.94 2.15
N VAL A 62 2.48 9.24 3.30
CA VAL A 62 1.78 9.73 4.51
C VAL A 62 2.41 11.00 5.07
N ILE A 63 3.73 11.08 5.08
CA ILE A 63 4.45 12.25 5.60
C ILE A 63 4.20 13.49 4.71
N HIS A 64 4.10 13.30 3.39
CA HIS A 64 3.87 14.37 2.42
C HIS A 64 2.39 14.55 2.05
N PHE A 65 1.48 13.92 2.78
CA PHE A 65 0.04 14.05 2.55
C PHE A 65 -0.43 15.45 3.00
N VAL A 66 -0.80 16.31 2.04
CA VAL A 66 -1.25 17.70 2.26
C VAL A 66 -2.66 17.89 1.70
#